data_AF-A0A6J7LAP7-F1
#
_entry.id   AF-A0A6J7LAP7-F1
#
_cell.length_a   1.000
_cell.length_b   1.000
_cell.length_c   1.000
_cell.angle_alpha   90.00
_cell.angle_beta   90.00
_cell.angle_gamma   90.00
#
_symmetry.space_group_name_H-M   'P 1'
#
loop_
_entity.id
_entity.type
_entity.pdbx_description
1 polymer ?
#
loop_
_entity_poly.entity_id
_entity_poly.type
_entity_poly.pdbx_seq_one_letter_code
_entity_poly.pdbx_strand_id
1 'polypeptide(L)'
;MTFDPSKVPGGDVGLWGDECQGKALEALKQADWRGVYDWTKSWVGWGGGAWLPGAWLLYATSGLLHGQPKSAVHTLDLALSTWIEGPRDRAALTWCRGVLVWRDLRDPRTALLDLEAVHDDVPAWLDTDTSLRLERCEEAAGASRKRVPSVKPRPELSPPPTGRGFVAPPVGDHVDGTRPAVWDAVASHFETP
;
A
#
# COMPACT_ATOMS: atom_id res chain seq x y z
N MET A 1 -18.87 12.56 -12.17
CA MET A 1 -19.92 11.84 -11.41
C MET A 1 -19.44 11.82 -9.97
N THR A 2 -20.04 12.60 -9.09
CA THR A 2 -19.61 12.67 -7.68
C THR A 2 -20.05 11.41 -6.92
N PHE A 3 -19.39 11.13 -5.79
CA PHE A 3 -19.80 10.11 -4.84
C PHE A 3 -21.26 10.32 -4.42
N ASP A 4 -22.00 9.23 -4.35
CA ASP A 4 -23.43 9.21 -4.05
C ASP A 4 -23.68 8.24 -2.90
N PRO A 5 -23.87 8.75 -1.67
CA PRO A 5 -24.05 7.91 -0.48
C PRO A 5 -25.23 6.94 -0.60
N SER A 6 -26.25 7.27 -1.40
CA SER A 6 -27.43 6.41 -1.59
C SER A 6 -27.12 5.09 -2.33
N LYS A 7 -25.95 5.01 -2.98
CA LYS A 7 -25.48 3.82 -3.68
C LYS A 7 -24.61 2.91 -2.82
N VAL A 8 -24.28 3.32 -1.60
CA VAL A 8 -23.56 2.48 -0.64
C VAL A 8 -24.48 1.33 -0.20
N PRO A 9 -24.08 0.06 -0.35
CA PRO A 9 -24.87 -1.05 0.15
C PRO A 9 -25.14 -0.90 1.65
N GLY A 10 -26.41 -0.93 2.05
CA GLY A 10 -26.83 -0.70 3.44
C GLY A 10 -26.88 0.77 3.88
N GLY A 11 -26.40 1.71 3.05
CA GLY A 11 -26.51 3.16 3.29
C GLY A 11 -25.51 3.76 4.28
N ASP A 12 -24.66 2.94 4.90
CA ASP A 12 -23.64 3.38 5.87
C ASP A 12 -22.24 3.09 5.31
N VAL A 13 -21.46 4.15 5.09
CA VAL A 13 -20.10 4.08 4.54
C VAL A 13 -19.14 3.33 5.46
N GLY A 14 -19.24 3.56 6.77
CA GLY A 14 -18.33 2.96 7.74
C GLY A 14 -18.60 1.47 7.90
N LEU A 15 -19.85 1.09 8.11
CA LEU A 15 -20.24 -0.32 8.20
C LEU A 15 -19.89 -1.09 6.91
N TRP A 16 -20.08 -0.48 5.75
CA TRP A 16 -19.67 -1.10 4.48
C TRP A 16 -18.15 -1.22 4.34
N GLY A 17 -17.39 -0.24 4.85
CA GLY A 17 -15.94 -0.29 4.91
C GLY A 17 -15.43 -1.46 5.74
N ASP A 18 -15.98 -1.64 6.95
CA ASP A 18 -15.66 -2.76 7.84
C ASP A 18 -16.00 -4.11 7.21
N GLU A 19 -17.16 -4.22 6.54
CA GLU A 19 -17.56 -5.43 5.83
C GLU A 19 -16.60 -5.75 4.67
N CYS A 20 -16.22 -4.75 3.87
CA CYS A 20 -15.28 -4.93 2.77
C CYS A 20 -13.89 -5.35 3.28
N GLN A 21 -13.39 -4.73 4.36
CA GLN A 21 -12.13 -5.11 4.98
C GLN A 21 -12.18 -6.57 5.46
N GLY A 22 -13.23 -6.96 6.18
CA GLY A 22 -13.39 -8.33 6.67
C GLY A 22 -13.43 -9.36 5.56
N LYS A 23 -14.17 -9.08 4.47
CA LYS A 23 -14.24 -9.99 3.31
C LYS A 23 -12.94 -10.06 2.51
N ALA A 24 -12.21 -8.95 2.39
CA ALA A 24 -10.89 -8.95 1.77
C ALA A 24 -9.90 -9.79 2.58
N LEU A 25 -9.93 -9.69 3.91
CA LEU A 25 -9.10 -10.53 4.80
C LEU A 25 -9.47 -12.01 4.70
N GLU A 26 -10.75 -12.35 4.58
CA GLU A 26 -11.17 -13.74 4.39
C GLU A 26 -10.71 -14.31 3.03
N ALA A 27 -10.83 -13.52 1.95
CA ALA A 27 -10.28 -13.90 0.64
C ALA A 27 -8.76 -14.09 0.68
N LEU A 28 -8.04 -13.25 1.43
CA LEU A 28 -6.60 -13.38 1.62
C LEU A 28 -6.20 -14.71 2.27
N LYS A 29 -6.93 -15.15 3.31
CA LYS A 29 -6.69 -16.47 3.95
C LYS A 29 -6.83 -17.64 2.97
N GLN A 30 -7.66 -17.48 1.95
CA GLN A 30 -7.91 -18.48 0.91
C GLN A 30 -6.97 -18.33 -0.30
N ALA A 31 -6.03 -17.38 -0.26
CA ALA A 31 -5.18 -16.99 -1.39
C ALA A 31 -5.99 -16.59 -2.64
N ASP A 32 -7.24 -16.14 -2.47
CA ASP A 32 -8.09 -15.67 -3.56
C ASP A 32 -7.74 -14.21 -3.90
N TRP A 33 -6.77 -14.06 -4.81
CA TRP A 33 -6.34 -12.73 -5.26
C TRP A 33 -7.50 -11.89 -5.79
N ARG A 34 -8.51 -12.52 -6.41
CA ARG A 34 -9.62 -11.83 -7.04
C ARG A 34 -10.59 -11.30 -5.99
N GLY A 35 -10.93 -12.12 -5.00
CA GLY A 35 -11.71 -11.70 -3.84
C GLY A 35 -11.04 -10.55 -3.10
N VAL A 36 -9.73 -10.61 -2.84
CA VAL A 36 -8.99 -9.50 -2.23
C VAL A 36 -9.12 -8.23 -3.07
N TYR A 37 -8.96 -8.33 -4.40
CA TYR A 37 -9.09 -7.19 -5.31
C TYR A 37 -10.50 -6.58 -5.27
N ASP A 38 -11.54 -7.37 -5.48
CA ASP A 38 -12.90 -6.87 -5.63
C ASP A 38 -13.42 -6.23 -4.32
N TRP A 39 -13.14 -6.83 -3.16
CA TRP A 39 -13.53 -6.27 -1.87
C TRP A 39 -12.70 -5.04 -1.49
N THR A 40 -11.39 -5.03 -1.75
CA THR A 40 -10.57 -3.84 -1.51
C THR A 40 -10.97 -2.69 -2.43
N LYS A 41 -11.34 -2.98 -3.68
CA LYS A 41 -11.89 -1.99 -4.61
C LYS A 41 -13.19 -1.39 -4.14
N SER A 42 -14.08 -2.22 -3.63
CA SER A 42 -15.32 -1.76 -3.00
C SER A 42 -15.02 -0.88 -1.78
N TRP A 43 -14.06 -1.28 -0.93
CA TRP A 43 -13.64 -0.49 0.23
C TRP A 43 -13.12 0.90 -0.16
N VAL A 44 -12.22 0.96 -1.15
CA VAL A 44 -11.66 2.22 -1.67
C VAL A 44 -12.73 3.10 -2.29
N GLY A 45 -13.65 2.54 -3.08
CA GLY A 45 -14.69 3.30 -3.77
C GLY A 45 -15.82 3.77 -2.86
N TRP A 46 -16.28 2.92 -1.95
CA TRP A 46 -17.56 3.07 -1.27
C TRP A 46 -17.50 3.00 0.25
N GLY A 47 -16.39 2.56 0.84
CA GLY A 47 -16.25 2.34 2.29
C GLY A 47 -15.16 3.18 2.97
N GLY A 48 -14.69 4.25 2.31
CA GLY A 48 -13.68 5.16 2.86
C GLY A 48 -12.24 4.61 2.88
N GLY A 49 -11.98 3.44 2.30
CA GLY A 49 -10.67 2.80 2.32
C GLY A 49 -9.57 3.56 1.57
N ALA A 50 -9.93 4.47 0.65
CA ALA A 50 -8.97 5.24 -0.12
C ALA A 50 -8.00 6.03 0.76
N TRP A 51 -8.45 6.46 1.94
CA TRP A 51 -7.73 7.33 2.86
C TRP A 51 -6.86 6.57 3.86
N LEU A 52 -6.84 5.23 3.79
CA LEU A 52 -6.20 4.36 4.77
C LEU A 52 -5.09 3.51 4.12
N PRO A 53 -3.88 3.45 4.71
CA PRO A 53 -2.79 2.62 4.18
C PRO A 53 -3.17 1.14 4.02
N GLY A 54 -4.02 0.63 4.91
CA GLY A 54 -4.43 -0.78 4.91
C GLY A 54 -5.10 -1.24 3.61
N ALA A 55 -5.95 -0.41 3.00
CA ALA A 55 -6.58 -0.77 1.73
C ALA A 55 -5.54 -0.91 0.60
N TRP A 56 -4.56 -0.02 0.57
CA TRP A 56 -3.50 -0.04 -0.45
C TRP A 56 -2.55 -1.23 -0.27
N LEU A 57 -2.27 -1.63 0.97
CA LEU A 57 -1.50 -2.84 1.27
C LEU A 57 -2.24 -4.11 0.84
N LEU A 58 -3.56 -4.20 1.06
CA LEU A 58 -4.37 -5.33 0.57
C LEU A 58 -4.41 -5.39 -0.95
N TYR A 59 -4.57 -4.25 -1.63
CA TYR A 59 -4.51 -4.23 -3.09
C TYR A 59 -3.14 -4.66 -3.63
N ALA A 60 -2.05 -4.18 -3.03
CA ALA A 60 -0.71 -4.61 -3.39
C ALA A 60 -0.55 -6.13 -3.18
N THR A 61 -1.05 -6.64 -2.07
CA THR A 61 -1.08 -8.07 -1.76
C THR A 61 -1.86 -8.88 -2.80
N SER A 62 -3.04 -8.42 -3.24
CA SER A 62 -3.78 -9.04 -4.34
C SER A 62 -2.94 -9.11 -5.62
N GLY A 63 -2.23 -8.03 -5.96
CA GLY A 63 -1.30 -8.01 -7.09
C GLY A 63 -0.20 -9.06 -6.97
N LEU A 64 0.37 -9.25 -5.77
CA LEU A 64 1.39 -10.27 -5.51
C LEU A 64 0.83 -11.69 -5.60
N LEU A 65 -0.35 -11.96 -5.03
CA LEU A 65 -1.02 -13.26 -5.14
C LEU A 65 -1.34 -13.62 -6.60
N HIS A 66 -1.64 -12.62 -7.43
CA HIS A 66 -1.85 -12.79 -8.87
C HIS A 66 -0.53 -12.93 -9.67
N GLY A 67 0.63 -12.87 -9.04
CA GLY A 67 1.94 -12.93 -9.71
C GLY A 67 2.29 -11.66 -10.49
N GLN A 68 1.73 -10.51 -10.10
CA GLN A 68 1.89 -9.21 -10.77
C GLN A 68 2.55 -8.16 -9.88
N PRO A 69 3.86 -8.29 -9.58
CA PRO A 69 4.55 -7.37 -8.67
C PRO A 69 4.60 -5.92 -9.17
N LYS A 70 4.59 -5.70 -10.50
CA LYS A 70 4.47 -4.34 -11.06
C LYS A 70 3.11 -3.71 -10.78
N SER A 71 2.04 -4.50 -10.81
CA SER A 71 0.70 -4.04 -10.45
C SER A 71 0.63 -3.71 -8.96
N ALA A 72 1.28 -4.52 -8.11
CA ALA A 72 1.36 -4.24 -6.67
C ALA A 72 2.06 -2.92 -6.37
N VAL A 73 3.23 -2.67 -6.97
CA VAL A 73 3.94 -1.38 -6.86
C VAL A 73 3.08 -0.23 -7.40
N HIS A 74 2.41 -0.42 -8.54
CA HIS A 74 1.53 0.59 -9.11
C HIS A 74 0.39 0.99 -8.16
N THR A 75 -0.15 0.05 -7.38
CA THR A 75 -1.19 0.39 -6.41
C THR A 75 -0.65 1.22 -5.25
N LEU A 76 0.57 0.95 -4.78
CA LEU A 76 1.23 1.80 -3.78
C LEU A 76 1.55 3.20 -4.36
N ASP A 77 1.97 3.28 -5.61
CA ASP A 77 2.17 4.55 -6.32
C ASP A 77 0.86 5.36 -6.43
N LEU A 78 -0.28 4.69 -6.66
CA LEU A 78 -1.58 5.34 -6.67
C LEU A 78 -1.94 5.92 -5.29
N ALA A 79 -1.69 5.16 -4.22
CA ALA A 79 -1.87 5.62 -2.84
C ALA A 79 -1.03 6.87 -2.55
N LEU A 80 0.27 6.81 -2.85
CA LEU A 80 1.26 7.84 -2.58
C LEU A 80 1.06 9.10 -3.43
N SER A 81 0.61 8.95 -4.68
CA SER A 81 0.39 10.11 -5.56
C SER A 81 -0.88 10.89 -5.24
N THR A 82 -1.89 10.23 -4.64
CA THR A 82 -3.27 10.73 -4.67
C THR A 82 -3.94 10.83 -3.30
N TRP A 83 -3.71 9.86 -2.42
CA TRP A 83 -4.61 9.64 -1.28
C TRP A 83 -3.96 9.82 0.09
N ILE A 84 -2.74 9.31 0.26
CA ILE A 84 -2.11 9.27 1.58
C ILE A 84 -1.28 10.52 1.78
N GLU A 85 -1.73 11.36 2.70
CA GLU A 85 -1.11 12.66 3.00
C GLU A 85 -0.16 12.61 4.18
N GLY A 86 -0.50 11.83 5.21
CA GLY A 86 0.25 11.74 6.46
C GLY A 86 1.70 11.29 6.22
N PRO A 87 2.71 12.02 6.73
CA PRO A 87 4.11 11.72 6.45
C PRO A 87 4.53 10.31 6.90
N ARG A 88 4.04 9.82 8.04
CA ARG A 88 4.41 8.50 8.55
C ARG A 88 3.74 7.36 7.80
N ASP A 89 2.49 7.53 7.39
CA ASP A 89 1.81 6.58 6.50
C ASP A 89 2.51 6.51 5.14
N ARG A 90 2.92 7.67 4.60
CA ARG A 90 3.69 7.75 3.36
C ARG A 90 5.05 7.07 3.51
N ALA A 91 5.72 7.24 4.65
CA ALA A 91 6.96 6.55 4.96
C ALA A 91 6.74 5.03 4.97
N ALA A 92 5.70 4.55 5.64
CA ALA A 92 5.36 3.13 5.68
C ALA A 92 5.07 2.54 4.29
N LEU A 93 4.26 3.22 3.47
CA LEU A 93 3.97 2.76 2.11
C LEU A 93 5.19 2.86 1.18
N THR A 94 6.04 3.87 1.35
CA THR A 94 7.32 3.99 0.62
C THR A 94 8.24 2.83 0.97
N TRP A 95 8.37 2.49 2.25
CA TRP A 95 9.17 1.36 2.70
C TRP A 95 8.67 0.05 2.09
N CYS A 96 7.36 -0.21 2.18
CA CYS A 96 6.72 -1.36 1.54
C CYS A 96 7.01 -1.41 0.03
N ARG A 97 6.90 -0.28 -0.67
CA ARG A 97 7.22 -0.16 -2.09
C ARG A 97 8.68 -0.54 -2.36
N GLY A 98 9.62 0.00 -1.60
CA GLY A 98 11.04 -0.31 -1.70
C GLY A 98 11.30 -1.81 -1.55
N VAL A 99 10.66 -2.47 -0.58
CA VAL A 99 10.78 -3.93 -0.39
C VAL A 99 10.28 -4.70 -1.62
N LEU A 100 9.12 -4.36 -2.17
CA LEU A 100 8.59 -5.03 -3.36
C LEU A 100 9.51 -4.82 -4.59
N VAL A 101 10.04 -3.61 -4.76
CA VAL A 101 10.96 -3.29 -5.85
C VAL A 101 12.26 -4.08 -5.69
N TRP A 102 12.78 -4.21 -4.47
CA TRP A 102 13.99 -4.96 -4.21
C TRP A 102 13.78 -6.46 -4.44
N ARG A 103 12.81 -7.05 -3.75
CA ARG A 103 12.61 -8.50 -3.70
C ARG A 103 11.96 -9.02 -4.97
N ASP A 104 10.80 -8.47 -5.33
CA ASP A 104 9.95 -9.06 -6.37
C ASP A 104 10.30 -8.57 -7.78
N LEU A 105 10.86 -7.36 -7.89
CA LEU A 105 11.35 -6.83 -9.18
C LEU A 105 12.87 -6.98 -9.36
N ARG A 106 13.58 -7.48 -8.34
CA ARG A 106 15.05 -7.67 -8.34
C ARG A 106 15.77 -6.38 -8.74
N ASP A 107 15.38 -5.27 -8.12
CA ASP A 107 15.88 -3.93 -8.43
C ASP A 107 16.34 -3.17 -7.17
N PRO A 108 17.42 -3.65 -6.53
CA PRO A 108 17.91 -3.04 -5.29
C PRO A 108 18.32 -1.57 -5.46
N ARG A 109 18.75 -1.14 -6.65
CA ARG A 109 19.14 0.27 -6.87
C ARG A 109 17.96 1.21 -6.81
N THR A 110 16.82 0.81 -7.40
CA THR A 110 15.60 1.62 -7.34
C THR A 110 14.98 1.53 -5.95
N ALA A 111 15.04 0.36 -5.31
CA ALA A 111 14.56 0.18 -3.95
C ALA A 111 15.34 1.00 -2.92
N LEU A 112 16.67 1.07 -3.05
CA LEU A 112 17.53 1.80 -2.13
C LEU A 112 17.11 3.27 -2.02
N LEU A 113 16.76 3.91 -3.14
CA LEU A 113 16.25 5.27 -3.16
C LEU A 113 14.96 5.45 -2.33
N ASP A 114 14.09 4.44 -2.29
CA ASP A 114 12.88 4.48 -1.47
C ASP A 114 13.22 4.26 0.01
N LEU A 115 14.06 3.26 0.32
CA LEU A 115 14.40 2.88 1.69
C LEU A 115 15.22 3.97 2.41
N GLU A 116 16.24 4.53 1.76
CA GLU A 116 17.04 5.65 2.29
C GLU A 116 16.16 6.87 2.58
N ALA A 117 15.24 7.19 1.67
CA ALA A 117 14.44 8.41 1.77
C ALA A 117 13.47 8.44 2.95
N VAL A 118 13.18 7.29 3.57
CA VAL A 118 12.20 7.19 4.66
C VAL A 118 12.72 6.45 5.89
N HIS A 119 13.98 6.03 5.88
CA HIS A 119 14.60 5.20 6.93
C HIS A 119 14.28 5.69 8.35
N ASP A 120 14.39 7.00 8.59
CA ASP A 120 14.21 7.60 9.92
C ASP A 120 12.74 7.78 10.32
N ASP A 121 11.82 7.71 9.36
CA ASP A 121 10.39 7.94 9.54
C ASP A 121 9.55 6.65 9.53
N VAL A 122 10.20 5.49 9.32
CA VAL A 122 9.51 4.19 9.29
C VAL A 122 8.93 3.88 10.68
N PRO A 123 7.61 3.59 10.78
CA PRO A 123 7.03 3.18 12.04
C PRO A 123 7.62 1.86 12.55
N ALA A 124 7.91 1.78 13.85
CA ALA A 124 8.54 0.60 14.47
C ALA A 124 7.74 -0.71 14.34
N TRP A 125 6.43 -0.64 14.07
CA TRP A 125 5.62 -1.83 13.82
C TRP A 125 5.88 -2.46 12.44
N LEU A 126 6.45 -1.71 11.50
CA LEU A 126 6.67 -2.13 10.11
C LEU A 126 7.95 -2.94 9.96
N ASP A 127 9.01 -2.48 10.62
CA ASP A 127 10.30 -3.14 10.63
C ASP A 127 11.04 -2.77 11.92
N THR A 128 11.47 -3.79 12.66
CA THR A 128 12.18 -3.60 13.92
C THR A 128 13.68 -3.34 13.75
N ASP A 129 14.23 -3.62 12.55
CA ASP A 129 15.65 -3.42 12.23
C ASP A 129 15.81 -2.82 10.83
N THR A 130 15.32 -1.59 10.68
CA THR A 130 15.38 -0.82 9.43
C THR A 130 16.83 -0.63 8.96
N SER A 131 17.78 -0.46 9.89
CA SER A 131 19.19 -0.27 9.58
C SER A 131 19.82 -1.51 8.94
N LEU A 132 19.60 -2.70 9.50
CA LEU A 132 20.08 -3.94 8.89
C LEU A 132 19.47 -4.15 7.50
N ARG A 133 18.18 -3.81 7.31
CA ARG A 133 17.54 -3.93 6.00
C ARG A 133 18.16 -2.97 4.98
N LEU A 134 18.42 -1.73 5.39
CA LEU A 134 19.03 -0.72 4.54
C LEU A 134 20.44 -1.16 4.10
N GLU A 135 21.27 -1.59 5.05
CA GLU A 135 22.63 -2.12 4.79
C GLU A 135 22.60 -3.26 3.75
N ARG A 136 21.71 -4.24 3.93
CA ARG A 136 21.56 -5.35 2.96
C ARG A 136 21.12 -4.87 1.57
N CYS A 137 20.28 -3.84 1.51
CA CYS A 137 19.86 -3.28 0.23
C CYS A 137 21.01 -2.53 -0.46
N GLU A 138 21.82 -1.78 0.29
CA GLU A 138 23.03 -1.11 -0.20
C GLU A 138 24.02 -2.12 -0.80
N GLU A 139 24.31 -3.22 -0.10
CA GLU A 139 25.16 -4.30 -0.60
C GLU A 139 24.61 -4.89 -1.91
N ALA A 140 23.31 -5.19 -1.95
CA ALA A 140 22.66 -5.71 -3.14
C ALA A 140 22.66 -4.70 -4.31
N ALA A 141 22.53 -3.41 -4.03
CA ALA A 141 22.55 -2.33 -5.01
C ALA A 141 23.96 -2.17 -5.63
N GLY A 142 25.01 -2.29 -4.81
CA GLY A 142 26.41 -2.31 -5.23
C GLY A 142 26.73 -3.51 -6.12
N ALA A 143 26.22 -4.70 -5.78
CA ALA A 143 26.42 -5.92 -6.57
C ALA A 143 25.56 -6.00 -7.84
N SER A 144 24.49 -5.20 -7.94
CA SER A 144 23.52 -5.29 -9.03
C SER A 144 24.12 -4.91 -10.39
N ARG A 145 23.85 -5.73 -11.40
CA ARG A 145 24.21 -5.43 -12.80
C ARG A 145 23.09 -4.75 -13.58
N LYS A 146 21.92 -4.55 -12.95
CA LYS A 146 20.74 -3.96 -13.59
C LYS A 146 20.99 -2.49 -13.91
N ARG A 147 20.74 -2.11 -15.18
CA ARG A 147 20.98 -0.75 -15.68
C ARG A 147 19.69 0.06 -15.86
N VAL A 148 18.57 -0.62 -16.07
CA VAL A 148 17.28 0.01 -16.34
C VAL A 148 16.37 -0.20 -15.12
N PRO A 149 15.83 0.88 -14.53
CA PRO A 149 14.84 0.80 -13.47
C PRO A 149 13.62 -0.01 -13.89
N SER A 150 13.08 -0.80 -12.97
CA SER A 150 11.88 -1.64 -13.19
C SER A 150 10.59 -0.84 -13.20
N VAL A 151 10.61 0.27 -12.46
CA VAL A 151 9.50 1.17 -12.20
C VAL A 151 10.04 2.60 -12.22
N LYS A 152 9.11 3.56 -12.34
CA LYS A 152 9.45 4.98 -12.23
C LYS A 152 9.86 5.32 -10.79
N PRO A 153 10.50 6.48 -10.54
CA PRO A 153 10.67 6.99 -9.19
C PRO A 153 9.33 7.03 -8.43
N ARG A 154 9.39 6.91 -7.10
CA ARG A 154 8.22 7.08 -6.24
C ARG A 154 7.53 8.41 -6.56
N PRO A 155 6.20 8.42 -6.73
CA PRO A 155 5.48 9.65 -7.02
C PRO A 155 5.40 10.56 -5.78
N GLU A 156 5.45 11.86 -6.03
CA GLU A 156 5.10 12.87 -5.04
C GLU A 156 3.59 12.99 -4.90
N LEU A 157 3.14 13.48 -3.74
CA LEU A 157 1.74 13.83 -3.55
C LEU A 157 1.39 14.95 -4.51
N SER A 158 0.49 14.67 -5.45
CA SER A 158 -0.02 15.71 -6.35
C SER A 158 -1.09 16.56 -5.65
N PRO A 159 -1.26 17.83 -6.05
CA PRO A 159 -2.40 18.64 -5.61
C PRO A 159 -3.70 17.84 -5.76
N PRO A 160 -4.69 18.02 -4.85
CA PRO A 160 -5.84 17.12 -4.75
C PRO A 160 -6.45 16.92 -6.13
N PRO A 161 -6.37 15.70 -6.69
CA PRO A 161 -6.88 15.48 -8.02
C PRO A 161 -8.39 15.62 -7.99
N THR A 162 -8.94 16.03 -9.14
CA THR A 162 -10.39 16.11 -9.40
C THR A 162 -11.14 14.82 -9.07
N GLY A 163 -10.45 13.69 -8.91
CA GLY A 163 -10.97 12.36 -8.57
C GLY A 163 -11.37 12.12 -7.11
N ARG A 164 -10.96 12.95 -6.14
CA ARG A 164 -11.29 12.71 -4.71
C ARG A 164 -12.79 12.77 -4.42
N GLY A 165 -13.56 13.54 -5.19
CA GLY A 165 -15.01 13.61 -5.07
C GLY A 165 -15.77 12.42 -5.66
N PHE A 166 -15.09 11.39 -6.18
CA PHE A 166 -15.69 10.20 -6.80
C PHE A 166 -15.68 8.97 -5.88
N VAL A 167 -14.97 9.03 -4.76
CA VAL A 167 -14.93 7.96 -3.75
C VAL A 167 -15.61 8.41 -2.46
N ALA A 168 -15.93 7.45 -1.60
CA ALA A 168 -16.41 7.72 -0.26
C ALA A 168 -15.45 8.62 0.54
N PRO A 169 -15.98 9.54 1.37
CA PRO A 169 -15.16 10.34 2.28
C PRO A 169 -14.40 9.44 3.29
N PRO A 170 -13.38 9.98 3.97
CA PRO A 170 -12.74 9.26 5.08
C PRO A 170 -13.78 8.94 6.16
N VAL A 171 -13.61 7.79 6.80
CA VAL A 171 -14.44 7.33 7.91
C VAL A 171 -13.58 7.25 9.16
N GLY A 172 -14.08 7.83 10.26
CA GLY A 172 -13.40 7.82 11.56
C GLY A 172 -12.16 8.69 11.62
N ASP A 173 -11.51 8.67 12.77
CA ASP A 173 -10.29 9.43 13.05
C ASP A 173 -9.07 8.52 12.86
N HIS A 174 -8.47 8.56 11.68
CA HIS A 174 -7.19 7.89 11.43
C HIS A 174 -6.02 8.72 11.96
N VAL A 175 -5.12 8.07 12.68
CA VAL A 175 -3.90 8.69 13.21
C VAL A 175 -2.71 8.26 12.35
N ASP A 176 -2.03 9.23 11.76
CA ASP A 176 -0.86 9.03 10.88
C ASP A 176 0.21 8.13 11.53
N GLY A 177 0.66 7.12 10.77
CA GLY A 177 1.66 6.14 11.21
C GLY A 177 1.12 5.03 12.10
N THR A 178 -0.20 4.99 12.34
CA THR A 178 -0.81 3.89 13.10
C THR A 178 -0.76 2.61 12.30
N ARG A 179 -0.43 1.50 12.97
CA ARG A 179 -0.42 0.16 12.40
C ARG A 179 -1.81 -0.18 11.83
N PRO A 180 -1.95 -0.45 10.52
CA PRO A 180 -3.23 -0.85 9.94
C PRO A 180 -3.71 -2.18 10.51
N ALA A 181 -5.03 -2.31 10.73
CA ALA A 181 -5.64 -3.56 11.24
C ALA A 181 -5.37 -4.79 10.34
N VAL A 182 -5.08 -4.56 9.05
CA VAL A 182 -4.74 -5.62 8.09
C VAL A 182 -3.29 -6.06 8.15
N TRP A 183 -2.40 -5.36 8.89
CA TRP A 183 -0.95 -5.56 8.81
C TRP A 183 -0.55 -6.99 9.12
N ASP A 184 -1.06 -7.59 10.20
CA ASP A 184 -0.73 -8.98 10.57
C ASP A 184 -1.01 -9.99 9.45
N ALA A 185 -2.06 -9.74 8.64
CA ALA A 185 -2.42 -10.65 7.55
C ALA A 185 -1.52 -10.48 6.32
N VAL A 186 -0.94 -9.30 6.12
CA VAL A 186 -0.17 -8.96 4.91
C VAL A 186 1.34 -8.85 5.15
N ALA A 187 1.79 -8.80 6.40
CA ALA A 187 3.19 -8.52 6.78
C ALA A 187 4.20 -9.42 6.07
N SER A 188 3.89 -10.73 5.93
CA SER A 188 4.74 -11.69 5.22
C SER A 188 5.02 -11.32 3.74
N HIS A 189 4.18 -10.49 3.12
CA HIS A 189 4.41 -9.98 1.77
C HIS A 189 5.33 -8.75 1.73
N PHE A 190 5.63 -8.12 2.85
CA PHE A 190 6.47 -6.91 2.96
C PHE A 190 7.68 -7.11 3.87
N GLU A 191 7.77 -8.26 4.51
CA GLU A 191 8.97 -8.73 5.20
C GLU A 191 9.93 -9.37 4.18
N THR A 192 11.22 -9.10 4.34
CA THR A 192 12.27 -9.89 3.68
C THR A 192 12.54 -11.09 4.57
N PRO A 193 12.65 -12.32 4.02
CA PRO A 193 13.16 -13.46 4.80
C PRO A 193 14.59 -13.22 5.32
#